data_AF-A0A5B6VTT1-F1
#
_entry.id   AF-A0A5B6VTT1-F1
#
_cell.length_a   1.000
_cell.length_b   1.000
_cell.length_c   1.000
_cell.angle_alpha   90.00
_cell.angle_beta   90.00
_cell.angle_gamma   90.00
#
_symmetry.space_group_name_H-M   'P 1'
#
loop_
_entity.id
_entity.type
_entity.pdbx_description
1 polymer ?
#
loop_
_entity_poly.entity_id
_entity_poly.type
_entity_poly.pdbx_seq_one_letter_code
_entity_poly.pdbx_strand_id
1 'polypeptide(L)'
;MLSIKVQSLWILPKSKPPPKSIKEHQRFLGLLGYYRRFIKNYGVLARPLTTLLKKDNVWHWNDKTRTTFEQLKQAIFQALVLAMPNFKEQF
;
A
#
# COMPACT_ATOMS: atom_id res chain seq x y z
N MET A 1 -21.97 7.23 5.86
CA MET A 1 -21.25 6.40 6.86
C MET A 1 -20.69 5.07 6.31
N LEU A 2 -20.50 4.92 4.98
CA LEU A 2 -20.03 3.67 4.34
C LEU A 2 -18.64 3.78 3.67
N SER A 3 -18.02 4.97 3.64
CA SER A 3 -16.84 5.23 2.79
C SER A 3 -15.50 4.76 3.41
N ILE A 4 -15.41 4.61 4.73
CA ILE A 4 -14.14 4.25 5.41
C ILE A 4 -13.95 2.72 5.47
N LYS A 5 -15.03 1.94 5.69
CA LYS A 5 -14.96 0.47 5.78
C LYS A 5 -14.45 -0.18 4.48
N VAL A 6 -14.81 0.37 3.32
CA VAL A 6 -14.34 -0.12 2.02
C VAL A 6 -12.84 0.17 1.84
N GLN A 7 -12.37 1.38 2.15
CA GLN A 7 -10.94 1.74 2.05
C GLN A 7 -10.07 0.90 3.00
N SER A 8 -10.56 0.60 4.22
CA SER A 8 -9.86 -0.26 5.18
C SER A 8 -9.77 -1.72 4.73
N LEU A 9 -10.76 -2.24 3.99
CA LEU A 9 -10.78 -3.62 3.49
C LEU A 9 -9.73 -3.87 2.40
N TRP A 10 -9.35 -2.83 1.64
CA TRP A 10 -8.33 -2.91 0.60
C TRP A 10 -6.89 -2.99 1.13
N ILE A 11 -6.69 -2.74 2.43
CA ILE A 11 -5.39 -2.58 3.10
C ILE A 11 -5.11 -3.71 4.10
N LEU A 12 -6.05 -4.63 4.30
CA LEU A 12 -5.87 -5.73 5.24
C LEU A 12 -4.71 -6.65 4.81
N PRO A 13 -3.77 -6.97 5.72
CA PRO A 13 -2.60 -7.78 5.41
C PRO A 13 -2.96 -9.19 4.92
N LYS A 14 -4.10 -9.74 5.36
CA LYS A 14 -4.48 -11.15 5.15
C LYS A 14 -5.30 -11.49 3.90
N SER A 15 -5.96 -10.54 3.22
CA SER A 15 -7.02 -10.92 2.25
C SER A 15 -6.68 -10.74 0.77
N LYS A 16 -5.55 -10.12 0.41
CA LYS A 16 -5.37 -9.63 -0.96
C LYS A 16 -4.30 -10.39 -1.75
N PRO A 17 -4.65 -10.94 -2.94
CA PRO A 17 -3.67 -11.54 -3.83
C PRO A 17 -2.70 -10.47 -4.37
N PRO A 18 -1.47 -10.87 -4.74
CA PRO A 18 -0.54 -9.97 -5.41
C PRO A 18 -1.15 -9.46 -6.74
N PRO A 19 -0.86 -8.21 -7.14
CA PRO A 19 -1.34 -7.67 -8.41
C PRO A 19 -0.87 -8.55 -9.56
N LYS A 20 -1.80 -8.99 -10.40
CA LYS A 20 -1.51 -9.87 -11.54
C LYS A 20 -1.15 -9.07 -12.80
N SER A 21 -1.32 -7.76 -12.76
CA SER A 21 -1.07 -6.86 -13.88
C SER A 21 -0.41 -5.55 -13.45
N ILE A 22 0.38 -4.98 -14.35
CA ILE A 22 0.99 -3.64 -14.23
C ILE A 22 -0.08 -2.59 -13.88
N LYS A 23 -1.27 -2.65 -14.49
CA LYS A 23 -2.37 -1.70 -14.23
C LYS A 23 -2.86 -1.76 -12.78
N GLU A 24 -2.97 -2.96 -12.21
CA GLU A 24 -3.37 -3.14 -10.81
C GLU A 24 -2.30 -2.62 -9.86
N HIS A 25 -1.03 -2.84 -10.20
CA HIS A 25 0.09 -2.33 -9.42
C HIS A 25 0.18 -0.81 -9.45
N GLN A 26 -0.06 -0.18 -10.61
CA GLN A 26 -0.15 1.28 -10.73
C GLN A 26 -1.31 1.84 -9.90
N ARG A 27 -2.49 1.21 -9.93
CA ARG A 27 -3.62 1.59 -9.06
C ARG A 27 -3.26 1.49 -7.59
N PHE A 28 -2.57 0.41 -7.20
CA PHE A 28 -2.09 0.24 -5.84
C PHE A 28 -1.11 1.34 -5.44
N LEU A 29 -0.05 1.58 -6.22
CA LEU A 29 0.90 2.66 -5.96
C LEU A 29 0.24 4.05 -5.94
N GLY A 30 -0.78 4.29 -6.77
CA GLY A 30 -1.57 5.52 -6.74
C GLY A 30 -2.27 5.73 -5.40
N LEU A 31 -2.91 4.69 -4.86
CA LEU A 31 -3.51 4.72 -3.53
C LEU A 31 -2.47 4.93 -2.43
N LEU A 32 -1.30 4.31 -2.57
CA LEU A 32 -0.19 4.47 -1.62
C LEU A 32 0.37 5.88 -1.59
N GLY A 33 0.37 6.57 -2.73
CA GLY A 33 0.75 7.97 -2.84
C GLY A 33 -0.06 8.85 -1.89
N TYR A 34 -1.33 8.54 -1.64
CA TYR A 34 -2.17 9.25 -0.68
C TYR A 34 -1.73 9.02 0.79
N TYR A 35 -1.35 7.78 1.13
CA TYR A 35 -0.94 7.40 2.48
C TYR A 35 0.55 7.58 2.76
N ARG A 36 1.35 8.01 1.77
CA ARG A 36 2.81 8.15 1.88
C ARG A 36 3.27 8.98 3.08
N ARG A 37 2.48 9.98 3.48
CA ARG A 37 2.79 10.87 4.61
C ARG A 37 2.81 10.16 5.96
N PHE A 38 2.13 9.03 6.07
CA PHE A 38 2.04 8.25 7.29
C PHE A 38 3.02 7.06 7.32
N ILE A 39 3.74 6.81 6.22
CA ILE A 39 4.66 5.69 6.06
C ILE A 39 6.10 6.20 6.17
N LYS A 40 6.79 5.85 7.25
CA LYS A 40 8.21 6.18 7.41
C LYS A 40 9.04 5.52 6.31
N ASN A 41 9.97 6.27 5.72
CA ASN A 41 10.85 5.80 4.65
C ASN A 41 10.12 5.27 3.40
N TYR A 42 8.91 5.77 3.11
CA TYR A 42 8.11 5.35 1.96
C TYR A 42 8.91 5.29 0.65
N GLY A 43 9.72 6.31 0.36
CA GLY A 43 10.52 6.34 -0.87
C GLY A 43 11.49 5.17 -1.01
N VAL A 44 12.07 4.70 0.09
CA VAL A 44 13.01 3.55 0.11
C VAL A 44 12.25 2.24 -0.09
N LEU A 45 11.11 2.08 0.60
CA LEU A 45 10.27 0.89 0.49
C LEU A 45 9.55 0.79 -0.85
N ALA A 46 9.10 1.91 -1.42
CA ALA A 46 8.41 1.93 -2.70
C ALA A 46 9.37 1.76 -3.89
N ARG A 47 10.68 2.02 -3.72
CA ARG A 47 11.68 1.97 -4.80
C ARG A 47 11.69 0.68 -5.62
N PRO A 48 11.71 -0.54 -5.04
CA PRO A 48 11.62 -1.77 -5.83
C PRO A 48 10.28 -1.90 -6.57
N LEU A 49 9.17 -1.41 -5.98
CA LEU A 49 7.85 -1.46 -6.58
C LEU A 49 7.67 -0.45 -7.72
N THR A 50 8.30 0.73 -7.64
CA THR A 50 8.31 1.74 -8.70
C THR A 50 9.27 1.37 -9.83
N THR A 51 10.35 0.66 -9.51
CA THR A 51 11.29 0.15 -10.51
C THR A 51 10.64 -0.88 -11.43
N LEU A 52 9.67 -1.66 -10.93
CA LEU A 52 8.85 -2.56 -11.76
C LEU A 52 7.96 -1.85 -12.78
N LEU A 53 7.70 -0.55 -12.62
CA LEU A 53 6.87 0.24 -13.54
C LEU A 53 7.66 1.00 -14.59
N LYS A 54 9.00 0.92 -14.57
CA LYS A 54 9.84 1.58 -15.57
C LYS A 54 9.65 0.92 -16.93
N LYS A 55 9.55 1.73 -17.98
CA LYS A 55 9.28 1.30 -19.36
C LYS A 55 10.31 0.29 -19.90
N ASP A 56 11.55 0.39 -19.44
CA ASP A 56 12.65 -0.49 -19.85
C ASP A 56 12.76 -1.77 -19.02
N ASN A 57 11.87 -1.97 -18.04
CA ASN A 57 11.95 -3.12 -17.15
C ASN A 57 10.84 -4.13 -17.49
N VAL A 58 11.22 -5.39 -17.68
CA VAL A 58 10.25 -6.47 -17.82
C VAL A 58 9.55 -6.65 -16.48
N TRP A 59 8.23 -6.61 -16.48
CA TRP A 59 7.43 -6.86 -15.28
C TRP A 59 7.74 -8.26 -14.75
N HIS A 60 8.54 -8.33 -13.68
CA HIS A 60 8.93 -9.58 -13.05
C HIS A 60 8.61 -9.54 -11.56
N TRP A 61 7.55 -10.25 -11.18
CA TRP A 61 7.12 -10.39 -9.79
C TRP A 61 7.97 -11.45 -9.08
N ASN A 62 9.09 -11.04 -8.50
CA ASN A 62 9.98 -11.90 -7.73
C ASN A 62 9.69 -11.83 -6.23
N ASP A 63 10.30 -12.72 -5.45
CA ASP A 63 10.11 -12.74 -3.99
C ASP A 63 10.50 -11.44 -3.30
N LYS A 64 11.51 -10.72 -3.81
CA LYS A 64 11.91 -9.41 -3.28
C LYS A 64 10.78 -8.37 -3.42
N THR A 65 10.12 -8.33 -4.57
CA THR A 65 8.99 -7.43 -4.83
C THR A 65 7.76 -7.83 -4.02
N ARG A 66 7.52 -9.14 -3.85
CA ARG A 66 6.47 -9.68 -2.97
C ARG A 66 6.70 -9.29 -1.51
N THR A 67 7.89 -9.52 -0.97
CA THR A 67 8.24 -9.14 0.41
C THR A 67 8.11 -7.65 0.62
N THR A 68 8.56 -6.84 -0.34
CA THR A 68 8.43 -5.38 -0.24
C THR A 68 6.97 -4.95 -0.28
N PHE A 69 6.14 -5.57 -1.12
CA PHE A 69 4.71 -5.32 -1.18
C PHE A 69 4.01 -5.63 0.15
N GLU A 70 4.34 -6.75 0.78
CA GLU A 70 3.77 -7.12 2.09
C GLU A 70 4.24 -6.19 3.22
N GLN A 71 5.53 -5.81 3.22
CA GLN A 71 6.05 -4.81 4.17
C GLN A 71 5.32 -3.47 4.03
N LEU A 72 5.04 -3.06 2.80
CA LEU A 72 4.33 -1.82 2.55
C LEU A 72 2.88 -1.91 3.05
N LYS A 73 2.17 -3.02 2.78
CA LYS A 73 0.82 -3.31 3.31
C LYS A 73 0.79 -3.17 4.83
N GLN A 74 1.74 -3.80 5.52
CA GLN A 74 1.88 -3.71 6.98
C GLN A 74 2.11 -2.27 7.44
N ALA A 75 3.01 -1.54 6.79
CA ALA A 75 3.32 -0.16 7.15
C ALA A 75 2.10 0.77 6.99
N ILE A 76 1.32 0.63 5.91
CA ILE A 76 0.10 1.42 5.71
C ILE A 76 -0.95 1.03 6.74
N PHE A 77 -1.10 -0.26 7.03
CA PHE A 77 -2.07 -0.72 8.02
C PHE A 77 -1.76 -0.12 9.39
N GLN A 78 -0.51 -0.17 9.84
CA GLN A 78 -0.08 0.46 11.09
C GLN A 78 -0.28 1.97 11.05
N ALA A 79 0.14 2.62 9.96
CA ALA A 79 -0.04 4.04 9.75
C ALA A 79 -1.50 4.48 9.82
N LEU A 80 -2.41 3.71 9.23
CA LEU A 80 -3.84 3.98 9.26
C LEU A 80 -4.46 3.73 10.62
N VAL A 81 -4.05 2.67 11.32
CA VAL A 81 -4.49 2.43 12.70
C VAL A 81 -4.08 3.59 13.60
N LEU A 82 -2.87 4.14 13.41
CA LEU A 82 -2.39 5.32 14.14
C LEU A 82 -3.08 6.62 13.71
N ALA A 83 -3.44 6.74 12.44
CA ALA A 83 -4.13 7.91 11.89
C ALA A 83 -5.65 7.86 12.06
N MET A 84 -6.22 6.79 12.63
CA MET A 84 -7.64 6.75 12.95
C MET A 84 -7.92 7.82 14.00
N PRO A 85 -8.80 8.80 13.70
CA PRO A 85 -9.29 9.71 14.72
C PRO A 85 -9.90 8.85 15.82
N ASN A 86 -9.46 9.05 17.06
CA ASN A 86 -10.03 8.33 18.19
C ASN A 86 -11.45 8.89 18.40
N PHE A 87 -12.46 8.32 17.74
CA PHE A 87 -13.87 8.74 17.83
C PHE A 87 -14.48 8.54 19.23
N LYS A 88 -13.67 8.17 20.24
CA LYS A 88 -14.07 8.12 21.65
C LYS A 88 -13.85 9.45 22.38
N GLU A 89 -13.15 10.41 21.80
CA GLU A 89 -13.12 11.77 22.35
C GLU A 89 -14.33 12.53 21.79
N GLN A 90 -15.33 12.73 22.66
CA GLN A 90 -16.38 13.72 22.41
C GLN A 90 -15.73 15.10 22.37
N PHE A 91 -16.00 15.84 21.29
CA PHE A 91 -15.70 17.27 21.20
C PHE A 91 -16.61 18.08 22.12
#